data_AF-A0A3N1T5F9-F1
#
_entry.id   AF-A0A3N1T5F9-F1
#
_cell.length_a   1.000
_cell.length_b   1.000
_cell.length_c   1.000
_cell.angle_alpha   90.00
_cell.angle_beta   90.00
_cell.angle_gamma   90.00
#
_symmetry.space_group_name_H-M   'P 1'
#
loop_
_entity.id
_entity.type
_entity.pdbx_description
1 polymer ?
#
loop_
_entity_poly.entity_id
_entity_poly.type
_entity_poly.pdbx_seq_one_letter_code
_entity_poly.pdbx_strand_id
1 'polypeptide(L)' 'MGTWAAAHNVEIAYAPTNSSWLNRIEARFTALRHFTLDGTDHATHKEQGSMICRYIIRRNRHASDSRLRQVVARASVA' A
#
# COMPACT_ATOMS: atom_id res chain seq x y z
N MET A 1 -15.49 18.61 -1.60
CA MET A 1 -15.48 17.16 -1.25
C MET A 1 -16.88 16.57 -1.18
N GLY A 2 -17.82 17.14 -0.41
CA GLY A 2 -19.19 16.61 -0.29
C GLY A 2 -19.94 16.46 -1.63
N THR A 3 -19.88 17.46 -2.52
CA THR A 3 -20.53 17.39 -3.84
C THR A 3 -19.99 16.26 -4.71
N TRP A 4 -18.66 16.07 -4.74
CA TRP A 4 -18.03 14.98 -5.47
C TRP A 4 -18.41 13.62 -4.86
N ALA A 5 -18.36 13.50 -3.53
CA ALA A 5 -18.71 12.27 -2.83
C ALA A 5 -20.17 11.85 -3.10
N ALA A 6 -21.11 12.82 -3.08
CA ALA A 6 -22.51 12.59 -3.45
C ALA A 6 -22.67 12.15 -4.91
N ALA A 7 -21.94 12.78 -5.85
CA ALA A 7 -21.97 12.41 -7.26
C ALA A 7 -21.41 11.01 -7.56
N HIS A 8 -20.53 10.48 -6.69
CA HIS A 8 -19.84 9.20 -6.89
C HIS A 8 -20.29 8.09 -5.93
N ASN A 9 -21.36 8.29 -5.15
CA ASN A 9 -21.84 7.33 -4.14
C ASN A 9 -20.73 6.91 -3.15
N VAL A 10 -19.97 7.89 -2.68
CA VAL A 10 -18.90 7.72 -1.70
C VAL A 10 -19.30 8.33 -0.36
N GLU A 11 -19.11 7.59 0.72
CA GLU A 11 -19.24 8.09 2.09
C GLU A 11 -17.86 8.47 2.65
N ILE A 12 -17.77 9.61 3.32
CA ILE A 12 -16.53 10.06 3.97
C ILE A 12 -16.50 9.50 5.39
N ALA A 13 -15.58 8.58 5.65
CA ALA A 13 -15.29 8.08 7.00
C ALA A 13 -14.27 8.98 7.69
N TYR A 14 -14.65 9.59 8.81
CA TYR A 14 -13.77 10.44 9.61
C TYR A 14 -12.97 9.61 10.61
N ALA A 15 -11.67 9.90 10.73
CA ALA A 15 -10.79 9.34 11.74
C ALA A 15 -10.32 10.45 12.69
N PRO A 16 -10.08 10.16 13.99
CA PRO A 16 -9.51 11.13 14.90
C PRO A 16 -8.12 11.60 14.45
N THR A 17 -7.72 12.80 14.87
CA THR A 17 -6.39 13.35 14.61
C THR A 17 -5.29 12.40 15.12
N ASN A 18 -4.19 12.29 14.37
CA ASN A 18 -3.05 11.40 14.69
C ASN A 18 -3.41 9.91 14.79
N SER A 19 -4.50 9.46 14.17
CA SER A 19 -4.93 8.06 14.17
C SER A 19 -4.69 7.38 12.81
N SER A 20 -3.47 7.50 12.28
CA SER A 20 -3.11 6.90 10.99
C SER A 20 -3.32 5.38 10.98
N TRP A 21 -3.12 4.72 12.12
CA TRP A 21 -3.27 3.27 12.33
C TRP A 21 -4.69 2.74 12.09
N LEU A 22 -5.71 3.60 12.16
CA LEU A 22 -7.08 3.25 11.77
C LEU A 22 -7.25 3.17 10.25
N ASN A 23 -6.35 3.77 9.47
CA ASN A 23 -6.35 3.68 8.03
C ASN A 23 -5.78 2.33 7.58
N ARG A 24 -6.65 1.47 7.05
CA ARG A 24 -6.30 0.11 6.58
C ARG A 24 -5.18 0.08 5.54
N ILE A 25 -4.93 1.17 4.81
CA ILE A 25 -3.85 1.21 3.81
C ILE A 25 -2.47 1.44 4.44
N GLU A 26 -2.40 1.98 5.67
CA GLU A 26 -1.13 2.41 6.28
C GLU A 26 -0.15 1.24 6.45
N ALA A 27 -0.65 0.08 6.88
CA ALA A 27 0.15 -1.14 7.04
C ALA A 27 0.83 -1.60 5.74
N ARG A 28 0.46 -1.05 4.57
CA ARG A 28 1.07 -1.38 3.28
C ARG A 28 2.24 -0.46 2.93
N PHE A 29 2.36 0.71 3.55
CA PHE A 29 3.39 1.68 3.22
C PHE A 29 4.80 1.22 3.62
N THR A 30 4.95 0.45 4.70
CA THR A 30 6.26 -0.10 5.10
C THR A 30 6.88 -0.95 4.00
N ALA A 31 6.12 -1.93 3.48
CA ALA A 31 6.62 -2.79 2.40
C ALA A 31 6.81 -2.01 1.09
N LEU A 32 5.91 -1.08 0.77
CA LEU A 32 6.05 -0.23 -0.42
C LEU A 32 7.35 0.57 -0.37
N ARG A 33 7.61 1.29 0.73
CA ARG A 33 8.84 2.05 0.93
C ARG A 33 10.08 1.17 0.76
N HIS A 34 10.07 0.00 1.40
CA HIS A 34 11.20 -0.92 1.35
C HIS A 34 11.53 -1.38 -0.07
N PHE A 35 10.52 -1.73 -0.87
CA PHE A 35 10.75 -2.28 -2.21
C PHE A 35 10.93 -1.25 -3.31
N THR A 36 10.49 0.00 -3.09
CA THR A 36 10.45 1.01 -4.17
C THR A 36 11.28 2.25 -3.88
N LEU A 37 11.67 2.50 -2.64
CA LEU A 37 12.34 3.75 -2.22
C LEU A 37 13.65 3.50 -1.47
N ASP A 38 13.73 2.44 -0.67
CA ASP A 38 14.93 2.18 0.13
C ASP A 38 16.12 1.79 -0.75
N GLY A 39 17.23 2.52 -0.61
CA GLY A 39 18.48 2.25 -1.33
C GLY A 39 18.42 2.50 -2.84
N THR A 40 17.38 3.17 -3.34
CA THR A 40 17.22 3.49 -4.76
C THR A 40 17.51 4.97 -5.02
N ASP A 41 18.32 5.25 -6.05
CA ASP A 41 18.57 6.60 -6.56
C ASP A 41 17.83 6.80 -7.87
N HIS A 42 16.51 7.08 -7.79
CA HIS A 42 15.70 7.32 -8.99
C HIS A 42 16.07 8.69 -9.58
N ALA A 43 16.49 8.70 -10.84
CA ALA A 43 16.90 9.93 -11.51
C ALA A 43 15.71 10.87 -11.78
N THR A 44 14.48 10.35 -11.78
CA THR A 44 13.25 11.12 -12.03
C THR A 44 12.07 10.63 -11.20
N HIS A 45 11.11 11.53 -10.94
CA HIS A 45 9.82 11.16 -10.33
C HIS A 45 9.02 10.16 -11.18
N LYS A 46 9.20 10.16 -12.50
CA LYS A 46 8.54 9.20 -13.40
C LYS A 46 9.07 7.78 -13.16
N GLU A 47 10.38 7.64 -12.95
CA GLU A 47 11.01 6.37 -12.64
C GLU A 47 10.56 5.83 -11.28
N GLN A 48 10.56 6.70 -10.26
CA GLN A 48 10.04 6.38 -8.93
C GLN A 48 8.56 5.92 -9.00
N GLY A 49 7.71 6.66 -9.71
CA GLY A 49 6.31 6.30 -9.91
C GLY A 49 6.14 4.96 -10.64
N SER A 50 6.98 4.67 -11.62
CA SER A 50 7.00 3.36 -12.31
C SER A 50 7.35 2.21 -11.37
N MET A 51 8.31 2.39 -10.47
CA MET A 51 8.65 1.39 -9.44
C MET A 51 7.49 1.13 -8.48
N ILE A 52 6.82 2.18 -8.02
CA ILE A 52 5.61 2.08 -7.18
C ILE A 52 4.52 1.28 -7.90
N CYS A 53 4.21 1.63 -9.14
CA CYS A 53 3.21 0.91 -9.95
C CYS A 53 3.58 -0.56 -10.16
N ARG A 54 4.84 -0.86 -10.50
CA ARG A 54 5.31 -2.24 -10.66
C ARG A 54 5.15 -3.06 -9.38
N TYR A 55 5.49 -2.49 -8.22
CA TYR A 55 5.29 -3.14 -6.93
C TYR A 55 3.81 -3.43 -6.66
N ILE A 56 2.91 -2.46 -6.87
CA ILE A 56 1.47 -2.64 -6.66
C ILE A 56 0.91 -3.74 -7.57
N ILE A 57 1.28 -3.73 -8.86
CA ILE A 57 0.87 -4.75 -9.83
C ILE A 57 1.34 -6.14 -9.39
N ARG A 58 2.62 -6.28 -9.02
CA ARG A 58 3.18 -7.53 -8.51
C ARG A 58 2.45 -8.00 -7.25
N ARG A 59 2.29 -7.12 -6.25
CA ARG A 59 1.64 -7.43 -4.98
C ARG A 59 0.20 -7.90 -5.19
N ASN A 60 -0.56 -7.22 -6.06
CA ASN A 60 -1.95 -7.58 -6.33
C ASN A 60 -2.06 -8.90 -7.11
N ARG A 61 -1.17 -9.13 -8.08
CA ARG A 61 -1.10 -10.39 -8.84
C ARG A 61 -0.76 -11.60 -7.95
N HIS A 62 0.05 -11.40 -6.91
CA HIS A 62 0.50 -12.46 -6.00
C HIS A 62 -0.20 -12.47 -4.64
N ALA A 63 -1.37 -11.81 -4.50
CA ALA A 63 -2.10 -11.75 -3.23
C ALA A 63 -2.58 -13.13 -2.72
N SER A 64 -2.67 -14.12 -3.62
CA SER A 64 -3.08 -15.50 -3.33
C SER A 64 -1.94 -16.52 -3.39
N ASP A 65 -0.70 -16.06 -3.53
CA ASP A 65 0.47 -16.94 -3.64
C ASP A 65 0.66 -17.78 -2.36
N SER A 66 0.51 -19.09 -2.49
CA SER A 66 0.49 -20.03 -1.36
C SER A 66 1.82 -20.10 -0.63
N ARG A 67 2.94 -20.00 -1.38
CA ARG A 67 4.29 -20.01 -0.81
C ARG A 67 4.54 -18.75 0.02
N LEU A 68 4.16 -17.58 -0.51
CA LEU A 68 4.29 -16.32 0.23
C LEU A 68 3.44 -16.33 1.51
N ARG A 69 2.22 -16.86 1.44
CA ARG A 69 1.35 -17.00 2.62
C ARG A 69 1.94 -17.90 3.69
N GLN A 70 2.56 -19.02 3.31
CA GLN A 70 3.25 -19.91 4.26
C GLN A 70 4.44 -19.22 4.94
N VAL A 71 5.25 -18.47 4.18
CA VAL A 71 6.38 -17.73 4.75
C VAL A 71 5.89 -16.67 5.75
N VAL A 72 4.85 -15.91 5.39
CA VAL A 72 4.25 -14.91 6.29
C VAL A 72 3.69 -15.58 7.54
N ALA A 73 2.91 -16.65 7.39
CA ALA A 73 2.34 -17.37 8.52
C ALA A 73 3.43 -17.89 9.48
N ARG A 74 4.53 -18.43 8.96
CA ARG A 74 5.67 -18.87 9.77
C ARG A 74 6.31 -17.71 10.54
N ALA A 75 6.47 -16.56 9.90
CA ALA A 75 7.05 -15.38 10.54
C ALA A 75 6.12 -14.74 11.60
N SER A 76 4.81 -14.95 11.51
CA SER A 76 3.83 -14.40 12.46
C SER A 76 3.59 -15.25 13.71
N VAL A 77 4.11 -16.48 13.76
CA VAL A 77 3.98 -17.40 14.90
C VAL A 77 5.21 -17.34 15.83
N ALA A 78 6.30 -16.73 15.38
CA ALA A 78 7.52 -16.48 16.17
C ALA A 78 7.45 -15.12 16.86
#